data_AF-A0A382MGB1-F1
#
_entry.id   AF-A0A382MGB1-F1
#
_cell.length_a   1.000
_cell.length_b   1.000
_cell.length_c   1.000
_cell.angle_alpha   90.00
_cell.angle_beta   90.00
_cell.angle_gamma   90.00
#
_symmetry.space_group_name_H-M   'P 1'
#
loop_
_entity.id
_entity.type
_entity.pdbx_description
1 polymer ?
#
loop_
_entity_poly.entity_id
_entity_poly.type
_entity_poly.pdbx_seq_one_letter_code
_entity_poly.pdbx_strand_id
1 'polypeptide(L)'
;MAKWADYLISEVSYGTNNLITKIKQHHDNGKTISQGEVIDRDTLTNNLGHGAKYMTVYSTLSRFKIGKNVKYFRAFEGHYIRIDNNKVNHDNLGDLPELGESHILQIMNKPDVEPEVTVDATPEVTVDATPE
;
A
#
# COMPACT_ATOMS: atom_id res chain seq x y z
N MET A 1 2.61 -10.15 -16.60
CA MET A 1 2.74 -10.53 -15.18
C MET A 1 1.31 -10.66 -14.65
N ALA A 2 1.07 -11.62 -13.76
CA ALA A 2 -0.27 -11.80 -13.19
C ALA A 2 -0.39 -10.94 -11.93
N LYS A 3 -1.59 -10.44 -11.66
CA LYS A 3 -1.91 -9.70 -10.44
C LYS A 3 -1.62 -10.58 -9.22
N TRP A 4 -0.80 -10.08 -8.30
CA TRP A 4 -0.47 -10.73 -7.04
C TRP A 4 -1.49 -10.39 -5.96
N ALA A 5 -1.86 -9.11 -5.86
CA ALA A 5 -2.73 -8.58 -4.80
C ALA A 5 -3.53 -7.37 -5.33
N ASP A 6 -4.40 -6.78 -4.52
CA ASP A 6 -5.00 -5.47 -4.84
C ASP A 6 -4.00 -4.35 -4.57
N TYR A 7 -3.22 -4.51 -3.50
CA TYR A 7 -2.21 -3.55 -3.05
C TYR A 7 -0.91 -4.25 -2.62
N LEU A 8 0.22 -3.59 -2.86
CA LEU A 8 1.56 -4.06 -2.53
C LEU A 8 2.25 -3.10 -1.57
N ILE A 9 2.82 -3.57 -0.47
CA ILE A 9 3.52 -2.74 0.52
C ILE A 9 5.03 -2.86 0.33
N SER A 10 5.70 -1.74 0.08
CA SER A 10 7.14 -1.70 -0.16
C SER A 10 7.94 -1.17 1.03
N GLU A 11 7.36 -0.26 1.81
CA GLU A 11 8.02 0.42 2.94
C GLU A 11 7.03 0.56 4.09
N VAL A 12 7.51 0.55 5.33
CA VAL A 12 6.69 0.63 6.55
C VAL A 12 7.34 1.53 7.59
N SER A 13 6.54 2.25 8.38
CA SER A 13 6.99 2.96 9.57
C SER A 13 6.27 2.40 10.78
N TYR A 14 7.02 2.19 11.86
CA TYR A 14 6.48 1.73 13.14
C TYR A 14 6.58 2.84 14.18
N GLY A 15 5.52 3.04 14.93
CA GLY A 15 5.48 3.96 16.06
C GLY A 15 5.76 3.27 17.39
N THR A 16 5.36 3.95 18.47
CA THR A 16 5.41 3.39 19.83
C THR A 16 4.65 2.06 19.89
N ASN A 17 5.21 1.07 20.59
CA ASN A 17 4.67 -0.29 20.74
C ASN A 17 4.71 -1.17 19.47
N ASN A 18 5.54 -0.86 18.46
CA ASN A 18 5.64 -1.63 17.21
C ASN A 18 4.30 -1.73 16.47
N LEU A 19 3.51 -0.67 16.52
CA LEU A 19 2.32 -0.52 15.70
C LEU A 19 2.68 0.23 14.43
N ILE A 20 2.12 -0.19 13.30
CA ILE A 20 2.32 0.53 12.04
C ILE A 20 1.74 1.93 12.18
N THR A 21 2.47 2.95 11.77
CA THR A 21 1.94 4.32 11.67
C THR A 21 1.55 4.60 10.24
N LYS A 22 2.52 4.42 9.33
CA LYS A 22 2.41 4.68 7.90
C LYS A 22 3.00 3.53 7.10
N ILE A 23 2.46 3.31 5.92
CA ILE A 23 3.04 2.38 4.93
C ILE A 23 3.06 3.03 3.57
N LYS A 24 4.00 2.60 2.71
CA LYS A 24 3.93 2.90 1.30
C LYS A 24 3.29 1.73 0.56
N GLN A 25 2.07 1.95 0.08
CA GLN A 25 1.36 0.99 -0.74
C GLN A 25 1.46 1.34 -2.22
N HIS A 26 1.40 0.34 -3.08
CA HIS A 26 1.34 0.47 -4.53
C HIS A 26 0.14 -0.31 -5.04
N HIS A 27 -0.54 0.21 -6.06
CA HIS A 27 -1.62 -0.51 -6.72
C HIS A 27 -1.03 -1.50 -7.72
N ASP A 28 -1.50 -2.74 -7.66
CA ASP A 28 -1.12 -3.80 -8.60
C ASP A 28 -2.16 -3.89 -9.72
N ASN A 29 -1.79 -3.34 -10.88
CA ASN A 29 -2.59 -3.40 -12.11
C ASN A 29 -2.28 -4.66 -12.94
N GLY A 30 -1.57 -5.64 -12.35
CA GLY A 30 -1.14 -6.90 -12.96
C GLY A 30 0.05 -6.75 -13.90
N LYS A 31 -0.01 -5.82 -14.87
CA LYS A 31 1.10 -5.53 -15.79
C LYS A 31 2.05 -4.47 -15.25
N THR A 32 1.54 -3.55 -14.45
CA THR A 32 2.27 -2.40 -13.90
C THR A 32 1.94 -2.23 -12.42
N ILE A 33 2.87 -1.60 -11.71
CA ILE A 33 2.73 -1.25 -10.29
C ILE A 33 2.78 0.28 -10.21
N SER A 34 1.89 0.90 -9.45
CA SER A 34 1.88 2.37 -9.31
C SER A 34 3.14 2.89 -8.61
N GLN A 35 3.41 4.20 -8.68
CA GLN A 35 4.60 4.83 -8.07
C GLN A 35 4.67 4.66 -6.54
N GLY A 36 3.52 4.44 -5.90
CA GLY A 36 3.39 4.23 -4.47
C GLY A 36 2.84 5.47 -3.76
N GLU A 37 1.92 5.24 -2.84
CA GLU A 37 1.27 6.24 -2.01
C GLU A 37 1.48 5.87 -0.54
N VAL A 38 1.73 6.87 0.30
CA VAL A 38 1.84 6.66 1.74
C VAL A 38 0.45 6.77 2.36
N ILE A 39 -0.01 5.69 2.99
CA ILE A 39 -1.29 5.65 3.69
C ILE A 39 -1.07 5.35 5.18
N ASP A 40 -2.02 5.80 6.00
CA ASP A 40 -2.02 5.52 7.43
C ASP A 40 -2.57 4.11 7.73
N ARG A 41 -2.29 3.65 8.94
CA ARG A 41 -2.75 2.36 9.45
C ARG A 41 -4.27 2.18 9.37
N ASP A 42 -5.04 3.24 9.63
CA ASP A 42 -6.50 3.15 9.64
C ASP A 42 -7.04 2.80 8.25
N THR A 43 -6.56 3.48 7.22
CA THR A 43 -6.87 3.18 5.81
C THR A 43 -6.49 1.74 5.46
N LEU A 44 -5.30 1.28 5.86
CA LEU A 44 -4.86 -0.09 5.64
C LEU A 44 -5.80 -1.11 6.31
N THR A 45 -6.18 -0.88 7.57
CA THR A 45 -7.10 -1.79 8.28
C THR A 45 -8.50 -1.79 7.70
N ASN A 46 -9.00 -0.63 7.25
CA ASN A 46 -10.30 -0.51 6.61
C ASN A 46 -10.33 -1.30 5.29
N ASN A 47 -9.30 -1.18 4.47
CA ASN A 47 -9.20 -1.92 3.21
C ASN A 47 -9.09 -3.43 3.44
N LEU A 48 -8.24 -3.85 4.38
CA LEU A 48 -8.15 -5.26 4.79
C LEU A 48 -9.48 -5.79 5.34
N GLY A 49 -10.20 -4.98 6.12
CA GLY A 49 -11.51 -5.30 6.67
C GLY A 49 -12.60 -5.48 5.60
N HIS A 50 -12.50 -4.72 4.49
CA HIS A 50 -13.36 -4.87 3.32
C HIS A 50 -12.93 -6.00 2.36
N GLY A 51 -11.90 -6.76 2.70
CA GLY A 51 -11.46 -7.92 1.93
C GLY A 51 -10.43 -7.62 0.83
N ALA A 52 -9.86 -6.42 0.80
CA ALA A 52 -8.76 -6.10 -0.10
C ALA A 52 -7.53 -6.97 0.21
N LYS A 53 -6.89 -7.49 -0.83
CA LYS A 53 -5.70 -8.34 -0.70
C LYS A 53 -4.44 -7.47 -0.70
N TYR A 54 -3.61 -7.69 0.31
CA TYR A 54 -2.32 -7.03 0.46
C TYR A 54 -1.18 -8.03 0.46
N MET A 55 -0.08 -7.67 -0.19
CA MET A 55 1.19 -8.41 -0.13
C MET A 55 2.36 -7.47 0.11
N THR A 56 3.40 -7.94 0.78
CA THR A 56 4.65 -7.19 0.85
C THR A 56 5.45 -7.38 -0.44
N VAL A 57 6.25 -6.39 -0.80
CA VAL A 57 7.10 -6.40 -1.99
C VAL A 57 8.43 -5.75 -1.67
N TYR A 58 9.51 -6.27 -2.23
CA TYR A 58 10.85 -5.72 -2.07
C TYR A 58 11.26 -5.07 -3.39
N SER A 59 11.51 -3.75 -3.37
CA SER A 59 12.09 -3.05 -4.50
C SER A 59 13.59 -3.37 -4.56
N THR A 60 14.05 -3.82 -5.71
CA THR A 60 15.47 -4.01 -6.03
C THR A 60 15.83 -3.14 -7.22
N LEU A 61 17.13 -2.99 -7.52
CA LEU A 61 17.70 -2.09 -8.54
C LEU A 61 16.97 -2.02 -9.89
N SER A 62 16.22 -3.05 -10.29
CA SER A 62 15.42 -3.00 -11.53
C SER A 62 14.11 -3.77 -11.48
N ARG A 63 13.74 -4.38 -10.34
CA ARG A 63 12.57 -5.28 -10.24
C ARG A 63 11.95 -5.29 -8.86
N PHE A 64 10.67 -5.57 -8.83
CA PHE A 64 9.94 -5.90 -7.60
C PHE A 64 9.99 -7.41 -7.36
N LYS A 65 10.30 -7.79 -6.12
CA LYS A 65 10.26 -9.18 -5.66
C LYS A 65 9.08 -9.36 -4.72
N ILE A 66 8.21 -10.32 -5.03
CA ILE A 66 7.06 -10.62 -4.20
C ILE A 66 7.48 -11.14 -2.83
N GLY A 67 6.83 -10.63 -1.79
CA GLY A 67 7.02 -11.00 -0.40
C GLY A 67 5.90 -11.92 0.10
N LYS A 68 5.38 -11.63 1.30
CA LYS A 68 4.38 -12.44 1.99
C LYS A 68 3.02 -11.76 1.99
N ASN A 69 1.97 -12.56 2.18
CA ASN A 69 0.60 -12.06 2.35
C ASN A 69 0.47 -11.31 3.67
N VAL A 70 -0.09 -10.12 3.59
CA VAL A 70 -0.43 -9.31 4.75
C VAL A 70 -1.80 -9.74 5.22
N LYS A 71 -1.92 -10.03 6.51
CA LYS A 71 -3.16 -10.49 7.11
C LYS A 71 -3.54 -9.62 8.28
N TYR A 72 -4.83 -9.46 8.41
CA TYR A 72 -5.46 -8.89 9.59
C TYR A 72 -5.65 -9.99 10.65
N PHE A 73 -5.09 -9.78 11.82
CA PHE A 73 -5.19 -10.68 12.97
C PHE A 73 -5.91 -9.98 14.11
N ARG A 74 -6.94 -10.65 14.64
CA ARG A 74 -7.58 -10.26 15.89
C ARG A 74 -6.99 -11.10 17.02
N ALA A 75 -6.32 -10.46 17.96
CA ALA A 75 -5.71 -11.14 19.10
C ALA A 75 -5.98 -10.34 20.38
N PHE A 76 -6.37 -11.04 21.45
CA PHE A 76 -6.77 -10.42 22.72
C PHE A 76 -7.89 -9.37 22.49
N GLU A 77 -7.64 -8.12 22.86
CA GLU A 77 -8.55 -6.98 22.70
C GLU A 77 -8.16 -6.06 21.53
N GLY A 78 -7.14 -6.44 20.75
CA GLY A 78 -6.55 -5.60 19.70
C GLY A 78 -6.68 -6.19 18.29
N HIS A 79 -6.30 -5.35 17.33
CA HIS A 79 -6.22 -5.69 15.92
C HIS A 79 -4.79 -5.46 15.48
N TYR A 80 -4.19 -6.44 14.81
CA TYR A 80 -2.79 -6.42 14.42
C TYR A 80 -2.64 -6.84 12.96
N ILE A 81 -1.66 -6.25 12.30
CA ILE A 81 -1.37 -6.47 10.88
C ILE A 81 -0.05 -7.21 10.79
N ARG A 82 -0.09 -8.44 10.30
CA ARG A 82 1.08 -9.31 10.31
C ARG A 82 1.20 -10.13 9.03
N ILE A 83 2.44 -10.45 8.67
CA ILE A 83 2.75 -11.42 7.60
C ILE A 83 3.10 -12.81 8.12
N ASP A 84 3.35 -12.92 9.42
CA ASP A 84 3.51 -14.19 10.12
C ASP A 84 2.18 -14.61 10.74
N ASN A 85 2.04 -15.90 11.06
CA ASN A 85 0.85 -16.41 11.74
C ASN A 85 1.02 -16.38 13.28
N ASN A 86 1.85 -15.46 13.80
CA ASN A 86 2.11 -15.39 15.23
C ASN A 86 0.98 -14.64 15.96
N LYS A 87 0.63 -15.09 17.17
CA LYS A 87 -0.45 -14.52 17.99
C LYS A 87 0.12 -13.60 19.05
N VAL A 88 0.57 -12.42 18.62
CA VAL A 88 1.23 -11.43 19.47
C VAL A 88 0.59 -10.05 19.26
N ASN A 89 0.80 -9.18 20.23
CA ASN A 89 0.15 -7.88 20.37
C ASN A 89 0.90 -6.71 19.70
N HIS A 90 1.53 -6.95 18.55
CA HIS A 90 2.21 -5.92 17.75
C HIS A 90 2.04 -6.18 16.25
N ASP A 91 2.29 -5.17 15.42
CA ASP A 91 2.27 -5.31 13.97
C ASP A 91 3.64 -5.84 13.48
N ASN A 92 3.65 -6.59 12.36
CA ASN A 92 4.89 -7.11 11.79
C ASN A 92 4.74 -7.40 10.29
N LEU A 93 5.30 -6.52 9.45
CA LEU A 93 5.40 -6.72 8.00
C LEU A 93 6.76 -7.31 7.56
N GLY A 94 7.50 -7.90 8.50
CA GLY A 94 8.82 -8.49 8.25
C GLY A 94 9.89 -7.43 8.06
N ASP A 95 10.93 -7.81 7.30
CA ASP A 95 12.12 -6.99 7.07
C ASP A 95 11.92 -5.96 5.94
N LEU A 96 10.73 -5.35 5.87
CA LEU A 96 10.50 -4.26 4.92
C LEU A 96 11.37 -3.05 5.31
N PRO A 97 11.94 -2.33 4.34
CA PRO A 97 12.67 -1.11 4.62
C PRO A 97 11.78 -0.10 5.35
N GLU A 98 12.40 0.62 6.28
CA GLU A 98 11.73 1.68 6.98
C GLU A 98 11.48 2.86 6.04
N LEU A 99 10.27 3.43 6.10
CA LEU A 99 9.96 4.68 5.44
C LEU A 99 10.94 5.76 5.93
N GLY A 100 11.81 6.25 5.03
CA GLY A 100 12.85 7.21 5.41
C GLY A 100 12.27 8.44 6.13
N GLU A 101 12.82 8.79 7.28
CA GLU A 101 12.36 9.89 8.14
C GLU A 101 12.21 11.22 7.37
N SER A 102 13.09 11.46 6.38
CA SER A 102 13.02 12.65 5.52
C SER A 102 11.77 12.70 4.63
N HIS A 103 11.25 11.53 4.21
CA HIS A 103 10.01 11.42 3.44
C HIS A 103 8.81 11.63 4.36
N ILE A 104 8.87 11.10 5.60
CA ILE A 104 7.83 11.31 6.61
C ILE A 104 7.72 12.79 7.00
N LEU A 105 8.86 13.47 7.23
CA LEU A 105 8.89 14.91 7.54
C LEU A 105 8.40 15.76 6.36
N GLN A 106 8.69 15.40 5.12
CA GLN A 106 8.14 16.09 3.94
C GLN A 106 6.62 15.95 3.86
N ILE A 107 6.07 14.78 4.19
CA ILE A 107 4.61 14.56 4.21
C ILE A 107 3.97 15.34 5.37
N MET A 108 4.58 15.33 6.56
CA MET A 108 4.04 16.05 7.72
C MET A 108 4.16 17.57 7.61
N ASN A 109 5.16 18.08 6.88
CA ASN A 109 5.38 19.51 6.67
C ASN A 109 4.75 20.03 5.37
N LYS A 110 4.06 19.19 4.60
CA LYS A 110 3.31 19.67 3.43
C LYS A 110 2.03 20.35 3.97
N PRO A 111 1.83 21.66 3.77
CA PRO A 111 0.53 22.27 4.06
C PRO A 111 -0.47 21.62 3.12
N ASP A 112 -1.50 20.99 3.68
CA ASP A 112 -2.66 20.36 3.02
C ASP A 112 -2.70 20.61 1.49
N VAL A 113 -1.97 19.79 0.73
CA VAL A 113 -2.16 19.75 -0.72
C VAL A 113 -3.11 18.60 -0.93
N GLU A 114 -4.35 18.96 -1.29
CA GLU A 114 -5.34 18.08 -1.89
C GLU A 114 -4.65 17.00 -2.72
N PRO A 115 -5.10 15.74 -2.64
CA PRO A 115 -4.50 14.68 -3.43
C PRO A 115 -4.56 15.13 -4.89
N GLU A 116 -3.40 15.31 -5.54
CA GLU A 116 -3.34 15.42 -6.99
C GLU A 116 -3.81 14.06 -7.52
N VAL A 117 -5.13 14.00 -7.75
CA VAL A 117 -5.77 13.00 -8.57
C VAL A 117 -5.07 13.13 -9.92
N THR A 118 -4.11 12.23 -10.13
CA THR A 118 -3.50 12.03 -11.43
C THR A 118 -4.60 11.53 -12.34
N VAL A 119 -5.21 12.46 -13.06
CA VAL A 119 -6.05 12.22 -14.23
C VAL A 119 -5.16 11.59 -15.29
N ASP A 120 -4.92 10.28 -15.16
CA ASP A 120 -4.23 9.52 -16.19
C ASP A 120 -5.17 9.40 -17.40
N ALA A 121 -4.73 10.04 -18.47
CA ALA A 121 -5.39 10.06 -19.76
C ALA A 121 -5.48 8.65 -20.36
N THR A 122 -6.60 8.35 -21.01
CA THR A 122 -6.79 7.20 -21.91
C THR A 122 -7.95 7.60 -22.88
N PRO A 123 -7.88 7.28 -24.18
CA PRO A 123 -7.67 8.26 -25.24
C PRO A 123 -8.92 8.49 -26.10
N GLU A 124 -8.77 9.41 -27.05
CA GLU A 124 -9.60 9.64 -28.23
C GLU A 124 -10.28 8.36 -28.77
N VAL A 125 -11.62 8.36 -28.85
CA VAL A 125 -12.37 7.42 -29.70
C VAL A 125 -13.20 8.26 -30.68
N THR A 126 -12.72 8.27 -31.92
CA THR A 126 -13.44 8.69 -33.12
C THR A 126 -14.71 7.86 -33.27
N VAL A 127 -15.86 8.50 -33.47
CA VAL A 127 -17.00 7.89 -34.17
C VAL A 127 -17.53 8.88 -35.21
N ASP A 128 -17.12 8.66 -36.45
CA ASP A 128 -17.78 9.13 -37.66
C ASP A 128 -19.04 8.27 -37.89
N ALA A 129 -20.19 8.91 -38.12
CA ALA A 129 -21.28 8.42 -39.00
C ALA A 129 -22.53 9.33 -38.92
N THR A 130 -22.68 10.20 -39.92
CA THR A 130 -23.96 10.64 -40.53
C THR A 130 -24.76 9.40 -40.98
N PRO A 131 -26.11 9.28 -40.82
CA PRO A 131 -27.18 10.00 -41.58
C PRO A 131 -28.38 10.41 -40.68
N GLU A 132 -29.36 11.24 -41.05
CA GLU A 132 -30.17 11.45 -42.27
C GLU A 132 -30.45 12.95 -42.54
#